data_AF-A0A7N2LK67-F1
#
_entry.id   AF-A0A7N2LK67-F1
#
_cell.length_a   1.000
_cell.length_b   1.000
_cell.length_c   1.000
_cell.angle_alpha   90.00
_cell.angle_beta   90.00
_cell.angle_gamma   90.00
#
_symmetry.space_group_name_H-M   'P 1'
#
loop_
_entity.id
_entity.type
_entity.pdbx_description
1 polymer ?
#
loop_
_entity_poly.entity_id
_entity_poly.type
_entity_poly.pdbx_seq_one_letter_code
_entity_poly.pdbx_strand_id
1 'polypeptide(L)'
;MGDIGVWFPKPSADDWIGVFSPANFNASTCPEVNPRVYPPLLCSAPIKYQFANYSSPEYKDTGKGYLKLQLINQRLDFSFALFSGGLSNPKLVAVSNQVPFANPNAPVYPRLAQGKQWNEVTAFTLRSLQFQVDNTVLN
;
A
#
# COMPACT_ATOMS: atom_id res chain seq x y z
N MET A 1 1.94 7.85 14.33
CA MET A 1 1.06 7.84 13.14
C MET A 1 1.48 9.07 12.35
N GLY A 2 2.18 8.90 11.23
CA GLY A 2 2.72 10.03 10.47
C GLY A 2 1.68 10.57 9.49
N ASP A 3 1.62 11.89 9.36
CA ASP A 3 0.82 12.55 8.32
C ASP A 3 1.68 12.72 7.06
N ILE A 4 1.11 12.44 5.90
CA ILE A 4 1.78 12.59 4.60
C ILE A 4 1.48 14.00 4.11
N GLY A 5 2.47 14.90 4.19
CA GLY A 5 2.36 16.24 3.61
C GLY A 5 2.53 16.18 2.09
N VAL A 6 1.67 16.91 1.38
CA VAL A 6 1.64 16.98 -0.09
C VAL A 6 1.83 18.43 -0.51
N TRP A 7 2.72 18.65 -1.49
CA TRP A 7 2.88 19.94 -2.14
C TRP A 7 3.11 19.77 -3.64
N PHE A 8 2.34 20.48 -4.46
CA PHE A 8 2.49 20.49 -5.91
C PHE A 8 2.09 21.85 -6.49
N PRO A 9 2.96 22.54 -7.27
CA PRO A 9 2.69 23.89 -7.77
C PRO A 9 1.62 23.97 -8.89
N LYS A 10 1.22 22.83 -9.47
CA LYS A 10 0.18 22.78 -10.52
C LYS A 10 -0.94 21.82 -10.13
N PRO A 11 -1.61 22.05 -8.97
CA PRO A 11 -2.54 21.11 -8.42
C PRO A 11 -3.76 20.92 -9.31
N SER A 12 -4.28 19.71 -9.29
CA SER A 12 -5.52 19.34 -9.95
C SER A 12 -6.40 18.50 -9.02
N ALA A 13 -7.71 18.54 -9.26
CA ALA A 13 -8.67 17.77 -8.47
C ALA A 13 -8.54 16.26 -8.68
N ASP A 14 -7.87 15.84 -9.75
CA ASP A 14 -7.59 14.45 -10.09
C ASP A 14 -6.19 13.97 -9.62
N ASP A 15 -5.45 14.81 -8.89
CA ASP A 15 -4.19 14.41 -8.28
C ASP A 15 -4.42 13.40 -7.16
N TRP A 16 -3.56 12.39 -7.08
CA TRP A 16 -3.73 11.29 -6.14
C TRP A 16 -2.40 10.75 -5.64
N ILE A 17 -2.44 10.17 -4.45
CA ILE A 17 -1.29 9.59 -3.76
C ILE A 17 -1.46 8.08 -3.77
N GLY A 18 -0.48 7.37 -4.32
CA GLY A 18 -0.37 5.92 -4.27
C GLY A 18 0.56 5.46 -3.15
N VAL A 19 0.19 4.37 -2.48
CA VAL A 19 1.02 3.68 -1.49
C VAL A 19 1.62 2.43 -2.13
N PHE A 20 2.95 2.32 -2.14
CA PHE A 20 3.67 1.22 -2.78
C PHE A 20 4.49 0.43 -1.77
N SER A 21 4.54 -0.88 -1.98
CA SER A 21 5.32 -1.85 -1.20
C SER A 21 5.64 -2.99 -2.16
N PRO A 22 6.91 -3.25 -2.52
CA PRO A 22 8.13 -2.59 -2.02
C PRO A 22 8.19 -1.09 -2.34
N ALA A 23 9.01 -0.34 -1.58
CA ALA A 23 9.18 1.09 -1.80
C ALA A 23 9.83 1.44 -3.15
N ASN A 24 10.61 0.51 -3.72
CA ASN A 24 11.16 0.60 -5.07
C ASN A 24 10.15 0.06 -6.10
N PHE A 25 9.21 0.91 -6.52
CA PHE A 25 8.15 0.56 -7.47
C PHE A 25 8.44 1.07 -8.88
N ASN A 26 7.86 0.42 -9.89
CA ASN A 26 7.93 0.87 -11.27
C ASN A 26 6.67 1.68 -11.63
N ALA A 27 6.85 2.98 -11.84
CA ALA A 27 5.80 3.92 -12.24
C ALA A 27 5.47 3.92 -13.74
N SER A 28 6.09 3.04 -14.53
CA SER A 28 5.82 2.92 -15.97
C SER A 28 4.39 2.43 -16.21
N THR A 29 3.82 2.84 -17.34
CA THR A 29 2.50 2.37 -17.77
C THR A 29 2.58 0.93 -18.28
N CYS A 30 1.73 0.06 -17.76
CA CYS A 30 1.57 -1.32 -18.22
C CYS A 30 0.18 -1.47 -18.87
N PRO A 31 0.09 -1.83 -20.16
CA PRO A 31 -1.18 -1.84 -20.88
C PRO A 31 -2.15 -2.90 -20.34
N GLU A 32 -3.45 -2.64 -20.50
CA GLU A 32 -4.50 -3.62 -20.23
C GLU A 32 -4.34 -4.83 -21.15
N VAL A 33 -4.12 -6.00 -20.56
CA VAL A 33 -4.01 -7.27 -21.31
C VAL A 33 -5.31 -8.08 -21.28
N ASN A 34 -6.23 -7.75 -20.37
CA ASN A 34 -7.54 -8.40 -20.26
C ASN A 34 -8.52 -7.52 -19.43
N PRO A 35 -9.84 -7.81 -19.46
CA PRO A 35 -10.86 -7.01 -18.77
C PRO A 35 -10.81 -7.03 -17.22
N ARG A 36 -9.89 -7.78 -16.60
CA ARG A 36 -9.68 -7.80 -15.14
C ARG A 36 -8.51 -6.91 -14.70
N VAL A 37 -7.82 -6.28 -15.65
CA VAL A 37 -6.83 -5.25 -15.38
C VAL A 37 -7.55 -3.91 -15.34
N TYR A 38 -7.49 -3.23 -14.20
CA TYR A 38 -8.17 -1.96 -13.97
C TYR A 38 -7.16 -0.83 -13.74
N PRO A 39 -7.51 0.43 -14.08
CA PRO A 39 -6.70 1.59 -13.71
C PRO A 39 -6.51 1.72 -12.19
N PRO A 40 -5.38 2.28 -11.71
CA PRO A 40 -4.30 2.88 -12.49
C PRO A 40 -3.36 1.85 -13.10
N LEU A 41 -3.10 2.00 -14.40
CA LEU A 41 -2.34 1.05 -15.23
C LEU A 41 -0.82 1.19 -15.04
N LEU A 42 -0.36 0.99 -13.80
CA LEU A 42 1.06 1.02 -13.42
C LEU A 42 1.63 -0.40 -13.40
N CYS A 43 2.88 -0.54 -13.81
CA CYS A 43 3.57 -1.84 -13.76
C CYS A 43 3.78 -2.37 -12.34
N SER A 44 3.78 -1.48 -11.35
CA SER A 44 3.63 -1.85 -9.94
C SER A 44 2.27 -1.34 -9.45
N ALA A 45 1.39 -2.26 -9.06
CA ALA A 45 0.08 -1.89 -8.50
C ALA A 45 0.25 -1.27 -7.10
N PRO A 46 -0.39 -0.13 -6.81
CA PRO A 46 -0.39 0.41 -5.46
C PRO A 46 -1.21 -0.50 -4.53
N ILE A 47 -0.80 -0.60 -3.26
CA ILE A 47 -1.53 -1.31 -2.20
C ILE A 47 -2.89 -0.64 -1.96
N LYS A 48 -2.88 0.70 -1.99
CA LYS A 48 -4.02 1.59 -1.85
C LYS A 48 -3.65 2.95 -2.44
N TYR A 49 -4.66 3.75 -2.76
CA TYR A 49 -4.48 5.13 -3.19
C TYR A 49 -5.58 6.02 -2.63
N GLN A 50 -5.35 7.33 -2.64
CA GLN A 50 -6.36 8.33 -2.29
C GLN A 50 -6.09 9.66 -3.01
N PHE A 51 -7.13 10.42 -3.34
CA PHE A 51 -6.98 11.75 -3.93
C PHE A 51 -6.34 12.75 -2.95
N ALA A 52 -5.56 13.68 -3.49
CA ALA A 52 -4.86 14.70 -2.72
C ALA A 52 -5.80 15.68 -2.00
N ASN A 53 -6.99 15.89 -2.57
CA ASN A 53 -8.02 16.77 -2.01
C ASN A 53 -8.92 16.11 -0.94
N TYR A 54 -8.71 14.82 -0.63
CA TYR A 54 -9.61 14.06 0.24
C TYR A 54 -9.74 14.63 1.66
N SER A 55 -8.62 14.96 2.29
CA SER A 55 -8.59 15.60 3.62
C SER A 55 -8.29 17.09 3.56
N SER A 56 -8.00 17.63 2.37
CA SER A 56 -7.62 19.02 2.15
C SER A 56 -8.41 19.57 0.95
N PRO A 57 -9.66 20.04 1.16
CA PRO A 57 -10.52 20.52 0.07
C PRO A 57 -9.88 21.67 -0.74
N GLU A 58 -9.07 22.49 -0.07
CA GLU A 58 -8.35 23.64 -0.63
C GLU A 58 -7.09 23.25 -1.42
N TYR A 59 -6.79 21.95 -1.56
CA TYR A 59 -5.61 21.47 -2.29
C TYR A 59 -5.57 21.99 -3.73
N LYS A 60 -6.73 22.08 -4.39
CA LYS A 60 -6.84 22.55 -5.77
C LYS A 60 -6.36 24.01 -5.94
N ASP A 61 -6.51 24.84 -4.91
CA ASP A 61 -6.16 26.26 -4.96
C ASP A 61 -4.76 26.51 -4.40
N THR A 62 -4.39 25.78 -3.34
CA THR A 62 -3.14 26.00 -2.59
C THR A 62 -1.98 25.12 -3.06
N GLY A 63 -2.30 24.01 -3.71
CA GLY A 63 -1.35 22.93 -4.00
C GLY A 63 -0.81 22.24 -2.76
N LYS A 64 -1.38 22.49 -1.58
CA LYS A 64 -0.95 21.93 -0.29
C LYS A 64 -2.04 21.03 0.24
N GLY A 65 -1.65 19.86 0.73
CA GLY A 65 -2.57 18.93 1.36
C GLY A 65 -1.86 18.04 2.35
N TYR A 66 -2.65 17.28 3.08
CA TYR A 66 -2.14 16.20 3.92
C TYR A 66 -3.05 14.99 3.87
N LEU A 67 -2.48 13.81 4.07
CA LEU A 67 -3.23 12.57 4.18
C LEU A 67 -2.78 11.77 5.40
N LYS A 68 -3.76 11.24 6.13
CA LYS A 68 -3.53 10.32 7.24
C LYS A 68 -3.92 8.92 6.82
N LEU A 69 -2.93 8.06 6.63
CA LEU A 69 -3.13 6.68 6.22
C LEU A 69 -2.71 5.71 7.32
N GLN A 70 -3.55 4.71 7.58
CA GLN A 70 -3.17 3.59 8.43
C GLN A 70 -2.52 2.51 7.55
N LEU A 71 -1.26 2.22 7.85
CA LEU A 71 -0.51 1.14 7.22
C LEU A 71 -0.54 -0.11 8.11
N ILE A 72 -0.44 -1.26 7.47
CA ILE A 72 -0.37 -2.56 8.13
C ILE A 72 0.96 -3.22 7.75
N ASN A 73 1.58 -3.96 8.67
CA ASN A 73 2.87 -4.59 8.41
C ASN A 73 2.74 -5.82 7.51
N GLN A 74 3.16 -5.66 6.26
CA GLN A 74 3.18 -6.73 5.25
C GLN A 74 4.59 -7.01 4.71
N ARG A 75 5.61 -6.91 5.57
CA ARG A 75 7.04 -7.25 5.34
C ARG A 75 7.94 -6.26 4.66
N LEU A 76 7.47 -5.53 3.66
CA LEU A 76 8.35 -4.62 2.94
C LEU A 76 8.19 -3.19 3.46
N ASP A 77 9.12 -2.36 3.03
CA ASP A 77 9.05 -0.92 3.22
C ASP A 77 8.00 -0.31 2.31
N PHE A 78 7.61 0.92 2.65
CA PHE A 78 6.60 1.66 1.93
C PHE A 78 7.22 2.91 1.29
N SER A 79 6.74 3.28 0.11
CA SER A 79 6.89 4.62 -0.44
C SER A 79 5.52 5.17 -0.82
N PHE A 80 5.43 6.49 -0.81
CA PHE A 80 4.27 7.24 -1.26
C PHE A 80 4.65 7.99 -2.52
N ALA A 81 3.77 8.00 -3.51
CA ALA A 81 4.01 8.70 -4.75
C ALA A 81 2.81 9.55 -5.13
N LEU A 82 3.07 10.81 -5.48
CA LEU A 82 2.08 11.74 -5.98
C LEU A 82 1.99 11.63 -7.50
N PHE A 83 0.78 11.48 -8.01
CA PHE A 83 0.48 11.45 -9.43
C PHE A 83 -0.49 12.56 -9.79
N SER A 84 -0.36 13.07 -11.02
CA SER A 84 -1.33 13.97 -11.66
C SER A 84 -1.95 13.31 -12.90
N GLY A 85 -3.04 13.87 -13.43
CA GLY A 85 -3.71 13.34 -14.63
C GLY A 85 -4.68 12.18 -14.37
N GLY A 86 -5.10 12.01 -13.11
CA GLY A 86 -6.08 11.02 -12.70
C GLY A 86 -5.58 9.59 -12.73
N LEU A 87 -6.50 8.64 -12.57
CA LEU A 87 -6.20 7.21 -12.56
C LEU A 87 -6.02 6.63 -13.96
N SER A 88 -6.65 7.22 -14.97
CA SER A 88 -6.58 6.73 -16.36
C SER A 88 -5.26 7.07 -17.03
N ASN A 89 -4.71 8.27 -16.78
CA ASN A 89 -3.45 8.75 -17.37
C ASN A 89 -2.48 9.26 -16.30
N PRO A 90 -2.04 8.39 -15.37
CA PRO A 90 -1.26 8.82 -14.22
C PRO A 90 0.15 9.28 -14.64
N LYS A 91 0.54 10.47 -14.19
CA LYS A 91 1.88 11.02 -14.37
C LYS A 91 2.55 11.19 -13.02
N LEU A 92 3.67 10.51 -12.81
CA LEU A 92 4.44 10.62 -11.58
C LEU A 92 4.99 12.04 -11.41
N VAL A 93 4.69 12.66 -10.27
CA VAL A 93 5.11 14.02 -9.92
C VAL A 93 6.20 14.01 -8.85
N ALA A 94 6.02 13.22 -7.80
CA ALA A 94 6.95 13.17 -6.67
C ALA A 94 6.89 11.80 -5.98
N VAL A 95 7.98 11.45 -5.30
CA VAL A 95 8.11 10.23 -4.48
C VAL A 95 8.62 10.63 -3.10
N SER A 96 8.04 10.05 -2.05
CA SER A 96 8.45 10.27 -0.66
C SER A 96 9.71 9.50 -0.29
N ASN A 97 10.21 9.76 0.92
CA ASN A 97 11.14 8.85 1.58
C ASN A 97 10.52 7.47 1.81
N GLN A 98 11.39 6.47 1.97
CA GLN A 98 10.99 5.12 2.34
C GLN A 98 10.62 5.07 3.82
N VAL A 99 9.58 4.30 4.15
CA VAL A 99 9.07 4.14 5.52
C VAL A 99 8.95 2.64 5.82
N PRO A 100 9.89 2.06 6.58
CA PRO A 100 9.80 0.67 7.02
C PRO A 100 9.03 0.55 8.35
N PHE A 101 8.47 -0.63 8.61
CA PHE A 101 8.08 -1.02 9.98
C PHE A 101 9.32 -1.36 10.80
N ALA A 102 9.27 -1.20 12.12
CA ALA A 102 10.39 -1.50 13.02
C ALA A 102 10.88 -2.96 12.92
N ASN A 103 9.94 -3.90 12.77
CA ASN A 103 10.25 -5.29 12.43
C ASN A 103 9.32 -5.75 11.29
N PRO A 104 9.75 -5.61 10.03
CA PRO A 104 8.92 -5.99 8.90
C PRO A 104 8.63 -7.50 8.85
N ASN A 105 9.55 -8.34 9.32
CA ASN A 105 9.39 -9.80 9.30
C ASN A 105 8.64 -10.37 10.51
N ALA A 106 8.00 -9.52 11.32
CA ALA A 106 7.20 -9.97 12.46
C ALA A 106 6.10 -10.96 12.03
N PRO A 107 5.81 -12.00 12.83
CA PRO A 107 4.64 -12.85 12.62
C PRO A 107 3.37 -12.04 12.80
N VAL A 108 2.49 -12.04 11.79
CA VAL A 108 1.29 -11.19 11.77
C VAL A 108 0.07 -11.96 11.31
N TYR A 109 -1.10 -11.41 11.63
CA TYR A 109 -2.42 -11.86 11.17
C TYR A 109 -2.72 -13.35 11.43
N PRO A 110 -2.66 -13.80 12.70
CA PRO A 110 -3.07 -15.17 13.02
C PRO A 110 -4.53 -15.40 12.64
N ARG A 111 -4.82 -16.55 12.03
CA ARG A 111 -6.18 -17.03 11.75
C ARG A 111 -6.33 -18.44 12.31
N LEU A 112 -7.41 -18.68 13.05
CA LEU A 112 -7.74 -19.99 13.58
C LEU A 112 -8.66 -20.73 12.61
N ALA A 113 -8.43 -22.01 12.44
CA ALA A 113 -9.34 -22.92 11.76
C ALA A 113 -9.43 -24.22 12.55
N GLN A 114 -10.56 -24.93 12.43
CA GLN A 114 -10.69 -26.26 12.99
C GLN A 114 -9.68 -27.20 12.32
N GLY A 115 -9.00 -27.99 13.15
CA GLY A 115 -8.09 -29.03 12.70
C GLY A 115 -8.84 -30.24 12.14
N LYS A 116 -8.14 -31.37 12.05
CA LYS A 116 -8.73 -32.59 11.48
C LYS A 116 -9.73 -33.23 12.43
N GLN A 117 -9.48 -33.10 13.73
CA GLN A 117 -10.34 -33.62 14.79
C GLN A 117 -11.17 -32.51 15.42
N TRP A 118 -12.28 -32.89 16.06
CA TRP A 118 -13.18 -31.94 16.76
C TRP A 118 -12.49 -31.21 17.92
N ASN A 119 -11.42 -31.81 18.48
CA ASN A 119 -10.61 -31.28 19.58
C ASN A 119 -9.28 -30.67 19.10
N GLU A 120 -9.15 -30.35 17.81
CA GLU A 120 -7.94 -29.76 17.24
C GLU A 120 -8.24 -28.36 16.68
N VAL A 121 -7.35 -27.39 16.96
CA VAL A 121 -7.38 -26.05 16.39
C VAL A 121 -6.02 -25.75 15.76
N THR A 122 -6.03 -25.32 14.51
CA THR A 122 -4.81 -24.91 13.78
C THR A 122 -4.75 -23.38 13.68
N ALA A 123 -3.60 -22.81 14.03
CA ALA A 123 -3.33 -21.39 13.89
C ALA A 123 -2.41 -21.13 12.71
N PHE A 124 -2.88 -20.37 11.72
CA PHE A 124 -2.09 -19.93 10.57
C PHE A 124 -1.61 -18.51 10.78
N THR A 125 -0.31 -18.27 10.71
CA THR A 125 0.28 -16.92 10.75
C THR A 125 1.07 -16.64 9.48
N LEU A 126 1.06 -15.39 9.04
CA LEU A 126 1.89 -14.97 7.92
C LEU A 126 3.30 -14.67 8.45
N ARG A 127 4.25 -15.58 8.19
CA ARG A 127 5.70 -15.36 8.37
C ARG A 127 6.44 -15.26 7.04
N SER A 128 7.59 -14.58 7.04
CA SER A 128 8.44 -14.51 5.86
C SER A 128 8.85 -15.94 5.56
N LEU A 129 8.83 -16.36 4.30
CA LEU A 129 9.25 -17.71 3.90
C LEU A 129 10.76 -17.85 4.11
N GLN A 130 11.17 -17.98 5.36
CA GLN A 130 12.16 -18.99 5.73
C GLN A 130 11.30 -20.23 5.99
N PHE A 131 11.51 -21.30 5.22
CA PHE A 131 10.86 -22.59 5.48
C PHE A 131 11.18 -23.02 6.92
N GLN A 132 10.25 -22.82 7.85
CA GLN A 132 10.26 -23.48 9.14
C GLN A 132 8.85 -23.97 9.44
N VAL A 133 8.71 -25.29 9.45
CA VAL A 133 7.50 -25.98 9.92
C VAL A 133 7.59 -26.01 11.43
N ASP A 134 7.02 -24.99 12.08
CA ASP A 134 6.82 -25.02 13.53
C ASP A 134 5.50 -25.71 13.85
N ASN A 135 5.55 -27.01 14.15
CA ASN A 135 4.45 -27.73 14.78
C ASN A 135 4.37 -27.34 16.26
N THR A 136 3.72 -26.22 16.57
CA THR A 136 3.35 -25.93 17.96
C THR A 136 2.07 -26.68 18.32
N VAL A 137 2.21 -27.77 19.06
CA VAL A 137 1.11 -28.41 19.80
C VAL A 137 0.83 -27.51 21.01
N LEU A 138 -0.40 -27.00 21.12
CA LEU A 138 -0.88 -26.39 22.36
C LEU A 138 -1.22 -27.56 23.30
N ASN A 139 -0.39 -27.76 24.33
CA ASN A 139 -0.70 -28.64 25.47
C ASN A 139 -1.66 -27.96 26.43
#